data_AF-A0A7X1TZL6-F1
#
_entry.id   AF-A0A7X1TZL6-F1
#
_cell.length_a   1.000
_cell.length_b   1.000
_cell.length_c   1.000
_cell.angle_alpha   90.00
_cell.angle_beta   90.00
_cell.angle_gamma   90.00
#
_symmetry.space_group_name_H-M   'P 1'
#
loop_
_entity.id
_entity.type
_entity.pdbx_description
1 polymer ?
#
loop_
_entity_poly.entity_id
_entity_poly.type
_entity_poly.pdbx_seq_one_letter_code
_entity_poly.pdbx_strand_id
1 'polypeptide(L)'
;MAIGALLWHGLWVVLARHVASLLDRVRSILEQAIGRAYVAKSIGIIGGTGPEGKGLAARFAMAGFEVIIGSRSAERGAEAAKEVEAAGVKKVRGGANAEAAAKGDIVIITLPYEGIHETLQPLESAIGEKVVVSTVAPLAFSPGRVGLLPTQRGSAAEDIQLLLPLAQVVAAFQNLAARKLMDLAKPLEGDVIVCSDHPTGVREVIDLAAMIPDIRGVNGGALYNSHYVEGITALLVSVNRIHRVEAAIRVVGV
;
A
#
# COMPACT_ATOMS: atom_id res chain seq x y z
N MET A 1 -37.16 -12.26 -47.15
CA MET A 1 -36.96 -11.82 -45.75
C MET A 1 -35.61 -12.21 -45.13
N ALA A 2 -34.84 -13.18 -45.64
CA ALA A 2 -33.61 -13.64 -44.99
C ALA A 2 -32.35 -12.76 -45.19
N ILE A 3 -32.25 -12.00 -46.30
CA ILE A 3 -31.02 -11.28 -46.67
C ILE A 3 -30.79 -10.02 -45.81
N GLY A 4 -31.86 -9.34 -45.39
CA GLY A 4 -31.77 -8.15 -44.53
C GLY A 4 -31.26 -8.45 -43.12
N ALA A 5 -31.59 -9.63 -42.57
CA ALA A 5 -31.15 -10.05 -41.24
C ALA A 5 -29.64 -10.36 -41.22
N LEU A 6 -29.09 -10.99 -42.26
CA LEU A 6 -27.65 -11.28 -42.37
C LEU A 6 -26.78 -10.02 -42.51
N LEU A 7 -27.24 -9.04 -43.30
CA LEU A 7 -26.54 -7.76 -43.48
C LEU A 7 -26.51 -6.93 -42.18
N TRP A 8 -27.62 -6.91 -41.43
CA TRP A 8 -27.68 -6.26 -40.12
C TRP A 8 -26.80 -6.97 -39.09
N HIS A 9 -26.77 -8.30 -39.09
CA HIS A 9 -25.92 -9.07 -38.18
C HIS A 9 -24.42 -8.82 -38.43
N GLY A 10 -24.01 -8.80 -39.71
CA GLY A 10 -22.62 -8.49 -40.09
C GLY A 10 -22.19 -7.08 -39.70
N LEU A 11 -23.06 -6.08 -39.92
CA LEU A 11 -22.78 -4.69 -39.54
C LEU A 11 -22.68 -4.52 -38.02
N TRP A 12 -23.54 -5.20 -37.26
CA TRP A 12 -23.52 -5.19 -35.79
C TRP A 12 -22.24 -5.81 -35.23
N VAL A 13 -21.78 -6.94 -35.79
CA VAL A 13 -20.53 -7.60 -35.37
C VAL A 13 -19.31 -6.72 -35.65
N VAL A 14 -19.28 -6.04 -36.80
CA VAL A 14 -18.18 -5.12 -37.16
C VAL A 14 -18.17 -3.88 -36.25
N LEU A 15 -19.35 -3.32 -35.95
CA LEU A 15 -19.49 -2.18 -35.04
C LEU A 15 -19.08 -2.56 -33.62
N ALA A 16 -19.54 -3.71 -33.10
CA ALA A 16 -19.18 -4.20 -31.77
C ALA A 16 -17.66 -4.42 -31.62
N ARG A 17 -17.00 -4.98 -32.64
CA ARG A 17 -15.53 -5.14 -32.67
C ARG A 17 -14.79 -3.80 -32.66
N HIS A 18 -15.28 -2.80 -33.40
CA HIS A 18 -14.68 -1.46 -33.40
C HIS A 18 -14.83 -0.77 -32.04
N VAL A 19 -16.00 -0.87 -31.41
CA VAL A 19 -16.24 -0.33 -30.07
C VAL A 19 -15.35 -1.02 -29.04
N ALA A 20 -15.26 -2.35 -29.03
CA ALA A 20 -14.38 -3.09 -28.12
C ALA A 20 -12.90 -2.70 -28.28
N SER A 21 -12.42 -2.63 -29.52
CA SER A 21 -11.05 -2.21 -29.82
C SER A 21 -10.75 -0.75 -29.43
N LEU A 22 -11.74 0.14 -29.53
CA LEU A 22 -11.61 1.52 -29.06
C LEU A 22 -11.53 1.57 -27.53
N LEU A 23 -12.37 0.80 -26.83
CA LEU A 23 -12.36 0.71 -25.37
C LEU A 23 -11.02 0.16 -24.85
N ASP A 24 -10.46 -0.88 -25.48
CA ASP A 24 -9.14 -1.41 -25.11
C ASP A 24 -8.03 -0.37 -25.31
N ARG A 25 -8.08 0.42 -26.38
CA ARG A 25 -7.12 1.51 -26.62
C ARG A 25 -7.26 2.63 -25.60
N VAL A 26 -8.48 3.05 -25.29
CA VAL A 26 -8.73 4.07 -24.26
C VAL A 26 -8.25 3.57 -22.90
N ARG A 27 -8.53 2.30 -22.54
CA ARG A 27 -8.02 1.68 -21.31
C ARG A 27 -6.50 1.72 -21.26
N SER A 28 -5.82 1.28 -22.32
CA SER A 28 -4.35 1.28 -22.37
C SER A 28 -3.76 2.69 -22.25
N ILE A 29 -4.36 3.70 -22.88
CA ILE A 29 -3.93 5.11 -22.76
C ILE A 29 -4.11 5.60 -21.33
N LEU A 30 -5.24 5.30 -20.70
CA LEU A 30 -5.51 5.68 -19.31
C LEU A 30 -4.54 4.99 -18.35
N GLU A 31 -4.30 3.68 -18.49
CA GLU A 31 -3.32 2.92 -17.70
C GLU A 31 -1.91 3.52 -17.84
N GLN A 32 -1.51 3.89 -19.07
CA GLN A 32 -0.22 4.55 -19.30
C GLN A 32 -0.17 5.95 -18.68
N ALA A 33 -1.24 6.72 -18.78
CA ALA A 33 -1.31 8.07 -18.21
C ALA A 33 -1.28 8.05 -16.68
N ILE A 34 -2.09 7.17 -16.06
CA ILE A 34 -2.14 6.94 -14.62
C ILE A 34 -0.79 6.43 -14.14
N GLY A 35 -0.23 5.40 -14.80
CA GLY A 35 1.09 4.88 -14.49
C GLY A 35 2.17 5.95 -14.55
N ARG A 36 2.16 6.83 -15.57
CA ARG A 36 3.09 7.97 -15.64
C ARG A 36 2.89 8.98 -14.51
N ALA A 37 1.65 9.28 -14.15
CA ALA A 37 1.35 10.19 -13.05
C ALA A 37 1.86 9.64 -11.71
N TYR A 38 1.75 8.33 -11.49
CA TYR A 38 2.31 7.64 -10.32
C TYR A 38 3.84 7.56 -10.34
N VAL A 39 4.44 7.21 -11.48
CA VAL A 39 5.90 7.12 -11.62
C VAL A 39 6.60 8.47 -11.38
N ALA A 40 5.89 9.59 -11.54
CA ALA A 40 6.41 10.92 -11.21
C ALA A 40 6.42 11.22 -9.70
N LYS A 41 5.65 10.48 -8.89
CA LYS A 41 5.58 10.67 -7.44
C LYS A 41 6.72 9.98 -6.72
N SER A 42 7.15 10.57 -5.61
CA SER A 42 8.08 9.95 -4.66
C SER A 42 7.34 9.34 -3.47
N ILE A 43 7.93 8.30 -2.87
CA ILE A 43 7.41 7.66 -1.66
C ILE A 43 8.44 7.77 -0.54
N GLY A 44 8.03 8.37 0.57
CA GLY A 44 8.80 8.39 1.82
C GLY A 44 8.32 7.30 2.76
N ILE A 45 9.19 6.40 3.22
CA ILE A 45 8.83 5.33 4.14
C ILE A 45 9.44 5.61 5.52
N ILE A 46 8.61 6.01 6.48
CA ILE A 46 9.03 6.29 7.86
C ILE A 46 9.17 4.98 8.63
N GLY A 47 10.33 4.75 9.24
CA GLY A 47 10.64 3.49 9.90
C GLY A 47 10.90 2.34 8.92
N GLY A 48 11.33 2.67 7.70
CA GLY A 48 11.36 1.73 6.58
C GLY A 48 12.48 0.68 6.61
N THR A 49 13.31 0.63 7.65
CA THR A 49 14.45 -0.30 7.73
C THR A 49 14.03 -1.74 8.07
N GLY A 50 12.79 -1.93 8.53
CA GLY A 50 12.23 -3.25 8.82
C GLY A 50 11.90 -4.06 7.56
N PRO A 51 11.54 -5.35 7.71
CA PRO A 51 11.19 -6.21 6.58
C PRO A 51 10.05 -5.66 5.72
N GLU A 52 9.01 -5.11 6.34
CA GLU A 52 7.85 -4.55 5.62
C GLU A 52 8.25 -3.29 4.84
N GLY A 53 8.94 -2.35 5.49
CA GLY A 53 9.44 -1.14 4.85
C GLY A 53 10.37 -1.41 3.66
N LYS A 54 11.32 -2.33 3.80
CA LYS A 54 12.21 -2.75 2.69
C LYS A 54 11.43 -3.43 1.57
N GLY A 55 10.47 -4.30 1.91
CA GLY A 55 9.62 -4.98 0.95
C GLY A 55 8.75 -4.03 0.13
N LEU A 56 8.06 -3.10 0.79
CA LEU A 56 7.29 -2.05 0.12
C LEU A 56 8.19 -1.15 -0.71
N ALA A 57 9.37 -0.79 -0.19
CA ALA A 57 10.34 -0.01 -0.94
C ALA A 57 10.74 -0.69 -2.25
N ALA A 58 11.07 -1.99 -2.17
CA ALA A 58 11.44 -2.78 -3.34
C ALA A 58 10.31 -2.82 -4.38
N ARG A 59 9.08 -3.13 -3.95
CA ARG A 59 7.93 -3.26 -4.85
C ARG A 59 7.57 -1.94 -5.53
N PHE A 60 7.51 -0.84 -4.78
CA PHE A 60 7.20 0.45 -5.38
C PHE A 60 8.33 0.99 -6.25
N ALA A 61 9.59 0.79 -5.87
CA ALA A 61 10.70 1.20 -6.71
C ALA A 61 10.75 0.40 -8.03
N MET A 62 10.41 -0.89 -8.02
CA MET A 62 10.19 -1.70 -9.24
C MET A 62 9.04 -1.19 -10.10
N ALA A 63 7.98 -0.66 -9.46
CA ALA A 63 6.87 -0.01 -10.14
C ALA A 63 7.22 1.39 -10.68
N GLY A 64 8.46 1.86 -10.46
CA GLY A 64 9.03 3.05 -11.09
C GLY A 64 9.11 4.29 -10.21
N PHE A 65 8.63 4.23 -8.97
CA PHE A 65 8.66 5.31 -8.00
C PHE A 65 10.08 5.60 -7.50
N GLU A 66 10.35 6.86 -7.14
CA GLU A 66 11.53 7.22 -6.35
C GLU A 66 11.22 6.99 -4.86
N VAL A 67 11.89 6.02 -4.23
CA VAL A 67 11.59 5.62 -2.84
C VAL A 67 12.69 6.05 -1.88
N ILE A 68 12.29 6.51 -0.70
CA ILE A 68 13.16 7.05 0.33
C ILE A 68 12.90 6.29 1.63
N ILE A 69 13.81 5.39 1.98
CA ILE A 69 13.74 4.64 3.23
C ILE A 69 14.23 5.53 4.37
N GLY A 70 13.30 5.93 5.22
CA GLY A 70 13.53 6.71 6.43
C GLY A 70 13.87 5.83 7.62
N SER A 71 14.79 6.33 8.46
CA SER A 71 15.13 5.76 9.75
C SER A 71 15.37 6.86 10.78
N ARG A 72 15.42 6.49 12.06
CA ARG A 72 15.88 7.39 13.13
C ARG A 72 17.36 7.79 12.95
N SER A 73 18.16 6.95 12.30
CA SER A 73 19.54 7.24 11.90
C SER A 73 19.64 7.19 10.37
N ALA A 74 20.20 8.24 9.76
CA ALA A 74 20.33 8.33 8.31
C ALA A 74 21.19 7.19 7.74
N GLU A 75 22.21 6.76 8.49
CA GLU A 75 23.10 5.65 8.15
C GLU A 75 22.31 4.34 8.01
N ARG A 76 21.45 4.01 8.99
CA ARG A 76 20.60 2.82 8.93
C ARG A 76 19.61 2.88 7.78
N GLY A 77 19.09 4.07 7.46
CA GLY A 77 18.24 4.27 6.28
C GLY A 77 19.02 3.93 5.00
N ALA A 78 20.23 4.46 4.85
CA ALA A 78 21.11 4.22 3.71
C ALA A 78 21.53 2.74 3.59
N GLU A 79 21.82 2.06 4.70
CA GLU A 79 22.09 0.62 4.73
C GLU A 79 20.89 -0.20 4.24
N ALA A 80 19.68 0.12 4.71
CA ALA A 80 18.47 -0.55 4.24
C ALA A 80 18.21 -0.34 2.74
N ALA A 81 18.52 0.84 2.21
CA ALA A 81 18.43 1.10 0.76
C ALA A 81 19.42 0.23 -0.02
N LYS A 82 20.67 0.10 0.46
CA LYS A 82 21.69 -0.78 -0.17
C LYS A 82 21.25 -2.25 -0.19
N GLU A 83 20.57 -2.72 0.87
CA GLU A 83 20.00 -4.08 0.87
C GLU A 83 18.95 -4.27 -0.23
N VAL A 84 18.10 -3.27 -0.45
CA VAL A 84 17.10 -3.28 -1.53
C VAL A 84 17.78 -3.20 -2.91
N GLU A 85 18.82 -2.38 -3.05
CA GLU A 85 19.63 -2.30 -4.28
C GLU A 85 20.34 -3.62 -4.61
N ALA A 86 20.85 -4.32 -3.60
CA ALA A 86 21.47 -5.62 -3.76
C ALA A 86 20.49 -6.70 -4.27
N ALA A 87 19.19 -6.50 -4.11
CA ALA A 87 18.14 -7.33 -4.71
C ALA A 87 17.85 -6.97 -6.19
N GLY A 88 18.64 -6.08 -6.80
CA GLY A 88 18.50 -5.67 -8.20
C GLY A 88 17.51 -4.53 -8.45
N VAL A 89 16.99 -3.91 -7.38
CA VAL A 89 16.04 -2.81 -7.46
C VAL A 89 16.77 -1.47 -7.54
N LYS A 90 16.29 -0.55 -8.37
CA LYS A 90 16.85 0.81 -8.54
C LYS A 90 15.87 1.84 -8.03
N LYS A 91 16.25 3.13 -8.00
CA LYS A 91 15.39 4.25 -7.55
C LYS A 91 14.98 4.17 -6.08
N VAL A 92 15.82 3.54 -5.27
CA VAL A 92 15.68 3.53 -3.82
C VAL A 92 16.88 4.24 -3.23
N ARG A 93 16.65 5.08 -2.24
CA ARG A 93 17.69 5.70 -1.42
C ARG A 93 17.26 5.67 0.04
N GLY A 94 18.20 5.91 0.93
CA GLY A 94 17.96 5.87 2.36
C GLY A 94 18.44 7.11 3.07
N GLY A 95 17.79 7.47 4.18
CA GLY A 95 18.10 8.66 4.96
C GLY A 95 17.33 8.74 6.26
N ALA A 96 17.27 9.94 6.84
CA ALA A 96 16.52 10.18 8.07
C ALA A 96 15.00 10.20 7.80
N ASN A 97 14.19 9.84 8.81
CA ASN A 97 12.73 9.91 8.74
C ASN A 97 12.23 11.30 8.31
N ALA A 98 12.87 12.37 8.80
CA ALA A 98 12.53 13.75 8.41
C ALA A 98 12.71 14.00 6.91
N GLU A 99 13.76 13.44 6.32
CA GLU A 99 13.98 13.56 4.89
C GLU A 99 12.95 12.76 4.08
N ALA A 100 12.64 11.53 4.51
CA ALA A 100 11.61 10.71 3.88
C ALA A 100 10.24 11.40 3.93
N ALA A 101 9.86 11.93 5.09
CA ALA A 101 8.62 12.68 5.29
C ALA A 101 8.54 13.94 4.40
N ALA A 102 9.62 14.72 4.35
CA ALA A 102 9.64 15.97 3.58
C ALA A 102 9.60 15.72 2.07
N LYS A 103 10.37 14.75 1.57
CA LYS A 103 10.58 14.54 0.13
C LYS A 103 9.62 13.54 -0.52
N GLY A 104 8.89 12.73 0.26
CA GLY A 104 7.85 11.85 -0.24
C GLY A 104 6.56 12.61 -0.55
N ASP A 105 5.98 12.40 -1.73
CA ASP A 105 4.63 12.89 -2.07
C ASP A 105 3.56 12.06 -1.35
N ILE A 106 3.82 10.76 -1.24
CA ILE A 106 3.09 9.81 -0.39
C ILE A 106 4.03 9.38 0.75
N VAL A 107 3.52 9.36 1.97
CA VAL A 107 4.28 8.91 3.15
C VAL A 107 3.70 7.58 3.64
N ILE A 108 4.54 6.56 3.80
CA ILE A 108 4.13 5.25 4.35
C ILE A 108 4.78 5.08 5.73
N ILE A 109 3.99 4.69 6.72
CA ILE A 109 4.46 4.46 8.09
C ILE A 109 4.58 2.95 8.31
N THR A 110 5.78 2.46 8.61
CA THR A 110 6.08 1.05 8.90
C THR A 110 6.73 0.90 10.28
N LEU A 111 6.22 1.64 11.26
CA LEU A 111 6.70 1.64 12.65
C LEU A 111 5.93 0.63 13.51
N PRO A 112 6.55 0.06 14.55
CA PRO A 112 5.80 -0.52 15.67
C PRO A 112 4.87 0.53 16.30
N TYR A 113 3.73 0.08 16.82
CA TYR A 113 2.70 0.97 17.38
C TYR A 113 3.24 1.87 18.49
N GLU A 114 4.08 1.32 19.38
CA GLU A 114 4.66 2.04 20.52
C GLU A 114 5.57 3.21 20.11
N GLY A 115 6.13 3.16 18.89
CA GLY A 115 7.04 4.19 18.38
C GLY A 115 6.36 5.29 17.58
N ILE A 116 5.04 5.21 17.34
CA ILE A 116 4.30 6.13 16.47
C ILE A 116 4.41 7.56 17.00
N HIS A 117 4.00 7.79 18.25
CA HIS A 117 3.88 9.15 18.79
C HIS A 117 5.22 9.89 18.79
N GLU A 118 6.26 9.28 19.37
CA GLU A 118 7.60 9.88 19.45
C GLU A 118 8.18 10.17 18.06
N THR A 119 7.92 9.29 17.08
CA THR A 119 8.50 9.43 15.74
C THR A 119 7.75 10.42 14.87
N LEU A 120 6.41 10.45 14.92
CA LEU A 120 5.60 11.23 13.99
C LEU A 120 5.33 12.66 14.46
N GLN A 121 5.26 12.92 15.78
CA GLN A 121 5.01 14.26 16.30
C GLN A 121 6.00 15.30 15.74
N PRO A 122 7.33 15.05 15.68
CA PRO A 122 8.28 16.01 15.12
C PRO A 122 8.19 16.16 13.59
N LEU A 123 7.47 15.26 12.91
CA LEU A 123 7.37 15.19 11.46
C LEU A 123 6.07 15.81 10.92
N GLU A 124 5.12 16.15 11.80
CA GLU A 124 3.80 16.67 11.46
C GLU A 124 3.86 17.79 10.41
N SER A 125 4.69 18.81 10.67
CA SER A 125 4.85 19.96 9.77
C SER A 125 5.43 19.58 8.40
N ALA A 126 6.37 18.63 8.36
CA ALA A 126 6.98 18.16 7.11
C ALA A 126 6.03 17.26 6.29
N ILE A 127 5.09 16.60 6.97
CA ILE A 127 4.06 15.76 6.36
C ILE A 127 2.94 16.65 5.79
N GLY A 128 2.40 17.59 6.58
CA GLY A 128 1.34 18.50 6.13
C GLY A 128 0.08 17.76 5.64
N GLU A 129 -0.42 18.14 4.47
CA GLU A 129 -1.69 17.63 3.88
C GLU A 129 -1.54 16.38 3.00
N LYS A 130 -0.35 15.76 3.02
CA LYS A 130 -0.03 14.59 2.18
C LYS A 130 -0.90 13.38 2.53
N VAL A 131 -0.96 12.45 1.57
CA VAL A 131 -1.49 11.11 1.83
C VAL A 131 -0.50 10.36 2.72
N VAL A 132 -0.98 9.88 3.86
CA VAL A 132 -0.21 9.10 4.83
C VAL A 132 -0.80 7.71 4.95
N VAL A 133 -0.04 6.70 4.54
CA VAL A 133 -0.45 5.31 4.61
C VAL A 133 0.03 4.67 5.91
N SER A 134 -0.90 4.28 6.77
CA SER A 134 -0.62 3.47 7.96
C SER A 134 -0.65 1.98 7.61
N THR A 135 0.50 1.31 7.77
CA THR A 135 0.62 -0.15 7.69
C THR A 135 0.50 -0.83 9.05
N VAL A 136 0.27 -0.04 10.11
CA VAL A 136 0.44 -0.51 11.48
C VAL A 136 -0.73 -1.37 11.92
N ALA A 137 -0.42 -2.55 12.45
CA ALA A 137 -1.31 -3.33 13.31
C ALA A 137 -0.72 -3.34 14.74
N PRO A 138 -1.45 -2.89 15.77
CA PRO A 138 -0.94 -2.77 17.13
C PRO A 138 -0.94 -4.14 17.83
N LEU A 139 -0.04 -5.04 17.44
CA LEU A 139 -0.02 -6.42 17.92
C LEU A 139 0.61 -6.55 19.32
N ALA A 140 -0.02 -7.33 20.19
CA ALA A 140 0.53 -7.76 21.47
C ALA A 140 0.90 -9.26 21.42
N PHE A 141 2.11 -9.60 21.84
CA PHE A 141 2.59 -10.99 21.87
C PHE A 141 2.77 -11.46 23.31
N SER A 142 2.20 -12.62 23.63
CA SER A 142 2.44 -13.33 24.90
C SER A 142 2.61 -14.83 24.63
N PRO A 143 3.15 -15.62 25.59
CA PRO A 143 3.37 -17.05 25.39
C PRO A 143 2.11 -17.76 24.89
N GLY A 144 2.15 -18.26 23.65
CA GLY A 144 1.03 -18.97 23.03
C GLY A 144 -0.09 -18.10 22.47
N ARG A 145 -0.09 -16.77 22.63
CA ARG A 145 -1.20 -15.90 22.20
C ARG A 145 -0.73 -14.65 21.45
N VAL A 146 -1.50 -14.26 20.45
CA VAL A 146 -1.40 -12.97 19.76
C VAL A 146 -2.69 -12.20 20.06
N GLY A 147 -2.57 -10.92 20.36
CA GLY A 147 -3.71 -10.02 20.59
C GLY A 147 -3.44 -8.64 19.99
N LEU A 148 -4.32 -7.70 20.33
CA LEU A 148 -4.14 -6.28 20.00
C LEU A 148 -3.80 -5.51 21.28
N LEU A 149 -2.89 -4.54 21.15
CA LEU A 149 -2.67 -3.50 22.14
C LEU A 149 -3.87 -2.54 22.12
N PRO A 150 -4.23 -1.97 23.28
CA PRO A 150 -5.23 -0.90 23.31
C PRO A 150 -4.73 0.33 22.56
N THR A 151 -5.63 0.98 21.84
CA THR A 151 -5.41 2.23 21.12
C THR A 151 -6.24 3.36 21.74
N GLN A 152 -5.92 4.62 21.43
CA GLN A 152 -6.63 5.75 22.03
C GLN A 152 -8.00 5.97 21.38
N ARG A 153 -8.10 5.80 20.06
CA ARG A 153 -9.30 6.11 19.26
C ARG A 153 -10.05 4.88 18.76
N GLY A 154 -9.47 3.69 18.89
CA GLY A 154 -10.04 2.45 18.36
C GLY A 154 -9.05 1.71 17.48
N SER A 155 -8.27 2.44 16.68
CA SER A 155 -7.26 1.86 15.78
C SER A 155 -5.95 2.63 15.76
N ALA A 156 -4.88 2.00 15.28
CA ALA A 156 -3.59 2.67 15.10
C ALA A 156 -3.68 3.77 14.04
N ALA A 157 -4.46 3.56 12.98
CA ALA A 157 -4.66 4.58 11.94
C ALA A 157 -5.44 5.80 12.46
N GLU A 158 -6.45 5.62 13.31
CA GLU A 158 -7.16 6.74 13.94
C GLU A 158 -6.27 7.53 14.91
N ASP A 159 -5.38 6.85 15.64
CA ASP A 159 -4.40 7.50 16.50
C ASP A 159 -3.37 8.31 15.68
N ILE A 160 -2.96 7.80 14.52
CA ILE A 160 -2.11 8.55 13.57
C ILE A 160 -2.83 9.78 13.03
N GLN A 161 -4.12 9.68 12.68
CA GLN A 161 -4.90 10.83 12.21
C GLN A 161 -5.04 11.91 13.28
N LEU A 162 -5.17 11.52 14.55
CA LEU A 162 -5.18 12.46 15.68
C LEU A 162 -3.85 13.20 15.80
N LEU A 163 -2.73 12.52 15.56
CA LEU A 163 -1.39 13.08 15.63
C LEU A 163 -1.00 13.93 14.41
N LEU A 164 -1.58 13.62 13.25
CA LEU A 164 -1.32 14.28 11.97
C LEU A 164 -2.62 14.89 11.43
N PRO A 165 -3.17 15.94 12.07
CA PRO A 165 -4.54 16.41 11.81
C PRO A 165 -4.76 16.95 10.39
N LEU A 166 -3.70 17.40 9.71
CA LEU A 166 -3.78 17.87 8.33
C LEU A 166 -3.64 16.74 7.29
N ALA A 167 -2.99 15.64 7.66
CA ALA A 167 -2.70 14.56 6.74
C ALA A 167 -3.98 13.81 6.36
N GLN A 168 -4.01 13.30 5.13
CA GLN A 168 -5.04 12.38 4.68
C GLN A 168 -4.62 10.96 5.07
N VAL A 169 -4.96 10.51 6.28
CA VAL A 169 -4.54 9.19 6.76
C VAL A 169 -5.37 8.09 6.11
N VAL A 170 -4.68 7.09 5.61
CA VAL A 170 -5.25 5.92 4.94
C VAL A 170 -4.66 4.66 5.57
N ALA A 171 -5.49 3.77 6.10
CA ALA A 171 -5.04 2.49 6.61
C ALA A 171 -4.98 1.48 5.46
N ALA A 172 -3.80 0.91 5.18
CA ALA A 172 -3.61 -0.07 4.12
C ALA A 172 -2.31 -0.89 4.32
N PHE A 173 -2.22 -2.03 3.64
CA PHE A 173 -1.06 -2.95 3.60
C PHE A 173 -0.75 -3.73 4.88
N GLN A 174 -1.54 -3.59 5.95
CA GLN A 174 -1.32 -4.21 7.27
C GLN A 174 -1.26 -5.75 7.26
N ASN A 175 -1.81 -6.38 6.21
CA ASN A 175 -1.95 -7.83 6.10
C ASN A 175 -1.00 -8.45 5.06
N LEU A 176 -0.11 -7.68 4.41
CA LEU A 176 0.85 -8.24 3.47
C LEU A 176 2.03 -8.88 4.21
N ALA A 177 2.39 -10.10 3.81
CA ALA A 177 3.52 -10.79 4.41
C ALA A 177 4.85 -10.15 3.98
N ALA A 178 5.51 -9.45 4.90
CA ALA A 178 6.75 -8.73 4.64
C ALA A 178 7.87 -9.57 3.98
N ARG A 179 7.98 -10.86 4.34
CA ARG A 179 8.94 -11.78 3.72
C ARG A 179 8.64 -12.02 2.24
N LYS A 180 7.37 -12.13 1.84
CA LYS A 180 6.96 -12.25 0.44
C LYS A 180 7.18 -10.96 -0.34
N LEU A 181 7.08 -9.81 0.31
CA LEU A 181 7.35 -8.53 -0.37
C LEU A 181 8.77 -8.46 -0.91
N MET A 182 9.77 -9.00 -0.21
CA MET A 182 11.16 -9.06 -0.66
C MET A 182 11.49 -10.27 -1.55
N ASP A 183 10.60 -11.25 -1.68
CA ASP A 183 10.75 -12.36 -2.63
C ASP A 183 10.20 -11.94 -4.00
N LEU A 184 10.96 -11.07 -4.69
CA LEU A 184 10.55 -10.38 -5.92
C LEU A 184 10.23 -11.31 -7.09
N ALA A 185 10.75 -12.54 -7.05
CA ALA A 185 10.51 -13.55 -8.09
C ALA A 185 9.17 -14.27 -7.93
N LYS A 186 8.54 -14.18 -6.76
CA LYS A 186 7.26 -14.84 -6.49
C LYS A 186 6.09 -13.87 -6.60
N PRO A 187 4.94 -14.35 -7.11
CA PRO A 187 3.72 -13.56 -7.10
C PRO A 187 3.28 -13.33 -5.65
N LEU A 188 2.60 -12.20 -5.46
CA LEU A 188 1.85 -11.97 -4.25
C LEU A 188 0.40 -12.41 -4.50
N GLU A 189 -0.31 -12.71 -3.43
CA GLU A 189 -1.72 -13.05 -3.52
C GLU A 189 -2.44 -12.37 -2.36
N GLY A 190 -3.53 -11.67 -2.69
CA GLY A 190 -4.43 -11.09 -1.71
C GLY A 190 -4.93 -9.72 -2.12
N ASP A 191 -5.75 -9.16 -1.26
CA ASP A 191 -6.26 -7.81 -1.39
C ASP A 191 -5.70 -6.94 -0.26
N VAL A 192 -5.40 -5.69 -0.60
CA VAL A 192 -5.10 -4.63 0.35
C VAL A 192 -6.41 -3.90 0.65
N ILE A 193 -6.91 -4.05 1.87
CA ILE A 193 -8.10 -3.31 2.33
C ILE A 193 -7.68 -1.88 2.66
N VAL A 194 -8.38 -0.91 2.06
CA VAL A 194 -8.07 0.52 2.16
C VAL A 194 -9.18 1.23 2.92
N CYS A 195 -8.89 1.72 4.12
CA CYS A 195 -9.85 2.44 4.96
C CYS A 195 -9.42 3.89 5.18
N SER A 196 -10.28 4.87 4.88
CA SER A 196 -10.03 6.30 5.14
C SER A 196 -11.30 7.12 5.03
N ASP A 197 -11.32 8.26 5.72
CA ASP A 197 -12.37 9.27 5.60
C ASP A 197 -12.11 10.27 4.45
N HIS A 198 -10.98 10.13 3.74
CA HIS A 198 -10.57 10.99 2.63
C HIS A 198 -10.74 10.26 1.29
N PRO A 199 -11.79 10.56 0.50
CA PRO A 199 -12.06 9.83 -0.75
C PRO A 199 -10.94 9.89 -1.78
N THR A 200 -10.18 11.00 -1.81
CA THR A 200 -8.98 11.18 -2.63
C THR A 200 -7.87 10.22 -2.19
N GLY A 201 -7.57 10.15 -0.90
CA GLY A 201 -6.61 9.21 -0.32
C GLY A 201 -7.00 7.75 -0.57
N VAL A 202 -8.28 7.39 -0.45
CA VAL A 202 -8.75 6.03 -0.77
C VAL A 202 -8.43 5.64 -2.20
N ARG A 203 -8.80 6.50 -3.18
CA ARG A 203 -8.52 6.23 -4.59
C ARG A 203 -7.03 6.12 -4.84
N GLU A 204 -6.26 7.07 -4.30
CA GLU A 204 -4.83 7.13 -4.50
C GLU A 204 -4.10 5.89 -3.94
N VAL A 205 -4.53 5.36 -2.81
CA VAL A 205 -3.92 4.18 -2.20
C VAL A 205 -4.41 2.87 -2.82
N ILE A 206 -5.65 2.81 -3.33
CA ILE A 206 -6.12 1.67 -4.12
C ILE A 206 -5.29 1.53 -5.40
N ASP A 207 -5.09 2.63 -6.12
CA ASP A 207 -4.28 2.67 -7.33
C ASP A 207 -2.81 2.36 -7.00
N LEU A 208 -2.28 2.88 -5.89
CA LEU A 208 -0.94 2.53 -5.39
C LEU A 208 -0.79 1.03 -5.12
N ALA A 209 -1.78 0.40 -4.48
CA ALA A 209 -1.77 -1.04 -4.24
C ALA A 209 -1.75 -1.85 -5.55
N ALA A 210 -2.47 -1.40 -6.57
CA ALA A 210 -2.49 -2.02 -7.90
C ALA A 210 -1.16 -1.89 -8.67
N MET A 211 -0.25 -1.00 -8.23
CA MET A 211 1.12 -0.93 -8.77
C MET A 211 1.98 -2.12 -8.33
N ILE A 212 1.57 -2.86 -7.30
CA ILE A 212 2.20 -4.11 -6.90
C ILE A 212 1.55 -5.26 -7.70
N PRO A 213 2.32 -6.03 -8.50
CA PRO A 213 1.76 -7.13 -9.28
C PRO A 213 0.93 -8.10 -8.43
N ASP A 214 -0.21 -8.53 -8.99
CA ASP A 214 -1.13 -9.50 -8.41
C ASP A 214 -1.86 -9.05 -7.11
N ILE A 215 -1.66 -7.80 -6.69
CA ILE A 215 -2.36 -7.17 -5.57
C ILE A 215 -3.47 -6.26 -6.07
N ARG A 216 -4.61 -6.27 -5.37
CA ARG A 216 -5.73 -5.35 -5.60
C ARG A 216 -5.96 -4.49 -4.37
N GLY A 217 -6.23 -3.20 -4.57
CA GLY A 217 -6.82 -2.36 -3.53
C GLY A 217 -8.33 -2.56 -3.46
N VAL A 218 -8.88 -2.80 -2.27
CA VAL A 218 -10.32 -2.91 -2.03
C VAL A 218 -10.73 -1.83 -1.03
N ASN A 219 -11.73 -1.03 -1.38
CA ASN A 219 -12.26 0.00 -0.48
C ASN A 219 -12.94 -0.66 0.73
N GLY A 220 -12.36 -0.48 1.91
CA GLY A 220 -12.85 -0.96 3.20
C GLY A 220 -13.75 0.04 3.93
N GLY A 221 -14.03 1.21 3.35
CA GLY A 221 -14.86 2.26 3.93
C GLY A 221 -14.08 3.29 4.75
N ALA A 222 -14.76 3.86 5.74
CA ALA A 222 -14.25 4.91 6.61
C ALA A 222 -13.06 4.46 7.48
N LEU A 223 -12.30 5.42 8.03
CA LEU A 223 -11.06 5.13 8.75
C LEU A 223 -11.29 4.25 9.99
N TYR A 224 -12.42 4.39 10.68
CA TYR A 224 -12.77 3.59 11.85
C TYR A 224 -12.81 2.07 11.58
N ASN A 225 -13.06 1.66 10.32
CA ASN A 225 -13.03 0.25 9.94
C ASN A 225 -11.61 -0.35 9.99
N SER A 226 -10.55 0.47 10.08
CA SER A 226 -9.18 -0.04 10.16
C SER A 226 -8.94 -0.92 11.37
N HIS A 227 -9.66 -0.71 12.49
CA HIS A 227 -9.58 -1.59 13.66
C HIS A 227 -9.82 -3.07 13.30
N TYR A 228 -10.78 -3.34 12.41
CA TYR A 228 -11.07 -4.70 11.96
C TYR A 228 -9.95 -5.27 11.09
N VAL A 229 -9.38 -4.45 10.19
CA VAL A 229 -8.27 -4.85 9.30
C VAL A 229 -6.99 -5.11 10.10
N GLU A 230 -6.70 -4.28 11.09
CA GLU A 230 -5.61 -4.44 12.06
C GLU A 230 -5.80 -5.74 12.87
N GLY A 231 -7.05 -6.01 13.29
CA GLY A 231 -7.42 -7.26 13.97
C GLY A 231 -7.24 -8.52 13.11
N ILE A 232 -7.48 -8.43 11.80
CA ILE A 232 -7.19 -9.52 10.87
C ILE A 232 -5.70 -9.87 10.89
N THR A 233 -4.78 -8.90 11.06
CA THR A 233 -3.35 -9.22 11.17
C THR A 233 -3.08 -10.16 12.34
N ALA A 234 -3.67 -9.91 13.53
CA ALA A 234 -3.52 -10.79 14.68
C ALA A 234 -4.04 -12.23 14.42
N LEU A 235 -5.17 -12.32 13.68
CA LEU A 235 -5.72 -13.59 13.23
C LEU A 235 -4.78 -14.32 12.27
N LEU A 236 -4.26 -13.62 11.25
CA LEU A 236 -3.35 -14.18 10.25
C LEU A 236 -2.05 -14.68 10.89
N VAL A 237 -1.49 -13.96 11.86
CA VAL A 237 -0.31 -14.45 12.60
C VAL A 237 -0.61 -15.78 13.30
N SER A 238 -1.80 -15.93 13.89
CA SER A 238 -2.23 -17.19 14.52
C SER A 238 -2.38 -18.32 13.49
N VAL A 239 -3.02 -18.03 12.35
CA VAL A 239 -3.17 -18.97 11.22
C VAL A 239 -1.80 -19.41 10.69
N ASN A 240 -0.89 -18.47 10.48
CA ASN A 240 0.47 -18.72 10.00
C ASN A 240 1.24 -19.67 10.93
N ARG A 241 1.10 -19.49 12.24
CA ARG A 241 1.75 -20.38 13.23
C ARG A 241 1.18 -21.79 13.21
N ILE A 242 -0.14 -21.94 13.10
CA ILE A 242 -0.82 -23.24 13.10
C ILE A 242 -0.49 -24.03 11.83
N HIS A 243 -0.61 -23.38 10.67
CA HIS A 243 -0.50 -24.04 9.38
C HIS A 243 0.91 -23.96 8.76
N ARG A 244 1.83 -23.21 9.36
CA ARG A 244 3.20 -22.96 8.85
C ARG A 244 3.20 -22.37 7.44
N VAL A 245 2.33 -21.38 7.24
CA VAL A 245 2.14 -20.68 5.96
C VAL A 245 2.34 -19.17 6.14
N GLU A 246 2.27 -18.46 5.02
CA GLU A 246 2.14 -17.01 4.96
C GLU A 246 0.79 -16.70 4.31
N ALA A 247 -0.25 -16.70 5.13
CA ALA A 247 -1.63 -16.48 4.73
C ALA A 247 -1.85 -15.02 4.32
N ALA A 248 -2.84 -14.84 3.43
CA ALA A 248 -3.32 -13.55 2.97
C ALA A 248 -4.86 -13.58 2.97
N ILE A 249 -5.47 -12.42 2.79
CA ILE A 249 -6.91 -12.27 2.65
C ILE A 249 -7.27 -11.85 1.23
N ARG A 250 -8.46 -12.27 0.78
CA ARG A 250 -9.07 -11.82 -0.47
C ARG A 250 -10.56 -11.62 -0.23
N VAL A 251 -11.08 -10.48 -0.66
CA VAL A 251 -12.50 -10.17 -0.69
C VAL A 251 -13.07 -10.67 -2.02
N VAL A 252 -14.12 -11.47 -1.93
CA VAL A 252 -14.78 -12.09 -3.08
C VAL A 252 -16.17 -11.48 -3.29
N GLY A 253 -16.60 -11.38 -4.55
CA GLY A 253 -17.88 -10.75 -4.90
C GLY A 253 -17.84 -9.23 -5.01
N VAL A 254 -16.63 -8.65 -5.13
CA VAL A 254 -16.36 -7.22 -5.33
C VAL A 254 -15.53 -6.99 -6.59
#